data_AF-A0A9D1PXB9-F1
#
_entry.id   AF-A0A9D1PXB9-F1
#
_cell.length_a   1.000
_cell.length_b   1.000
_cell.length_c   1.000
_cell.angle_alpha   90.00
_cell.angle_beta   90.00
_cell.angle_gamma   90.00
#
_symmetry.space_group_name_H-M   'P 1'
#
loop_
_entity.id
_entity.type
_entity.pdbx_description
1 polymer ?
#
loop_
_entity_poly.entity_id
_entity_poly.type
_entity_poly.pdbx_seq_one_letter_code
_entity_poly.pdbx_strand_id
1 'polypeptide(L)'
;MILSKNVWRDTARPVRCGFLDARALTGFFLWMLHMSWPTFWLSLAVLLLFVVLERFGITVPAALRWCRQSFFSPIRRHDSHYTLRRPGR
;
A
#
# COMPACT_ATOMS: atom_id res chain seq x y z
N MET A 1 25.38 -22.25 -11.31
CA MET A 1 23.99 -22.55 -10.89
C MET A 1 23.14 -21.30 -11.11
N ILE A 2 22.60 -21.13 -12.32
CA ILE A 2 21.74 -20.00 -12.66
C ILE A 2 20.34 -20.37 -12.18
N LEU A 3 19.94 -19.82 -11.04
CA LEU A 3 18.61 -20.01 -10.47
C LEU A 3 17.59 -19.49 -11.50
N SER A 4 16.62 -20.31 -11.91
CA SER A 4 15.51 -19.86 -12.74
C SER A 4 14.76 -18.75 -12.00
N LYS A 5 15.11 -17.50 -12.30
CA LYS A 5 14.46 -16.32 -11.72
C LYS A 5 13.02 -16.33 -12.21
N ASN A 6 12.06 -16.64 -11.33
CA ASN A 6 10.64 -16.58 -11.64
C ASN A 6 10.20 -15.11 -11.75
N VAL A 7 10.54 -14.49 -12.89
CA VAL A 7 10.38 -13.06 -13.16
C VAL A 7 8.94 -12.60 -12.95
N TRP A 8 7.97 -13.45 -13.29
CA TRP A 8 6.54 -13.19 -13.14
C TRP A 8 6.07 -13.04 -11.68
N ARG A 9 6.79 -13.61 -10.70
CA ARG A 9 6.46 -13.48 -9.28
C ARG A 9 7.04 -12.22 -8.66
N ASP A 10 8.21 -11.80 -9.14
CA ASP A 10 8.91 -10.63 -8.60
C ASP A 10 8.34 -9.29 -9.12
N THR A 11 7.52 -9.29 -10.19
CA THR A 11 6.80 -8.09 -10.67
C THR A 11 5.80 -7.52 -9.67
N ALA A 12 5.32 -8.33 -8.72
CA ALA A 12 4.38 -7.89 -7.69
C ALA A 12 5.04 -7.12 -6.54
N ARG A 13 6.38 -7.06 -6.49
CA ARG A 13 7.10 -6.35 -5.43
C ARG A 13 7.02 -4.82 -5.65
N PRO A 14 6.92 -4.02 -4.58
CA PRO A 14 6.93 -2.57 -4.69
C PRO A 14 8.25 -2.08 -5.32
N VAL A 15 8.13 -1.11 -6.24
CA VAL A 15 9.29 -0.48 -6.89
C VAL A 15 9.99 0.42 -5.88
N ARG A 16 11.28 0.18 -5.65
CA ARG A 16 12.09 0.93 -4.69
C ARG A 16 13.07 1.84 -5.43
N CYS A 17 13.11 3.10 -5.05
CA CYS A 17 14.13 4.07 -5.45
C CYS A 17 15.16 4.17 -4.32
N GLY A 18 16.16 3.29 -4.34
CA GLY A 18 17.13 3.17 -3.25
C GLY A 18 16.49 2.61 -1.98
N PHE A 19 16.53 3.38 -0.89
CA PHE A 19 15.91 3.00 0.39
C PHE A 19 14.41 3.36 0.48
N LEU A 20 13.93 4.28 -0.37
CA LEU A 20 12.55 4.77 -0.32
C LEU A 20 11.68 4.08 -1.38
N ASP A 21 10.42 3.80 -1.05
CA ASP A 21 9.40 3.44 -2.04
C ASP A 21 9.29 4.56 -3.09
N ALA A 22 9.24 4.20 -4.38
CA ALA A 22 9.06 5.15 -5.48
C ALA A 22 7.79 6.00 -5.30
N ARG A 23 6.79 5.49 -4.58
CA ARG A 23 5.55 6.21 -4.25
C ARG A 23 5.77 7.34 -3.27
N ALA A 24 6.73 7.24 -2.34
CA ALA A 24 7.03 8.32 -1.40
C ALA A 24 7.54 9.57 -2.12
N LEU A 25 8.19 9.40 -3.28
CA LEU A 25 8.67 10.49 -4.13
C LEU A 25 7.53 11.30 -4.76
N THR A 26 6.31 10.78 -4.82
CA THR A 26 5.16 11.53 -5.37
C THR A 26 4.88 12.81 -4.58
N GLY A 27 4.99 12.75 -3.25
CA GLY A 27 4.87 13.93 -2.40
C GLY A 27 5.97 14.96 -2.72
N PHE A 28 7.22 14.50 -2.79
CA PHE A 28 8.36 15.36 -3.13
C PHE A 28 8.20 16.01 -4.52
N PHE A 29 7.77 15.25 -5.52
CA PHE A 29 7.48 15.76 -6.86
C PHE A 29 6.38 16.85 -6.84
N LEU A 30 5.34 16.68 -6.02
CA LEU A 30 4.26 17.66 -5.90
C LEU A 30 4.79 19.02 -5.41
N TRP A 31 5.66 19.03 -4.40
CA TRP A 31 6.31 20.26 -3.95
C TRP A 31 7.24 20.85 -5.01
N MET A 32 7.96 20.00 -5.75
CA MET A 32 8.84 20.46 -6.83
C MET A 32 8.08 21.14 -7.97
N LEU A 33 6.85 20.70 -8.27
CA LEU A 33 5.97 21.32 -9.28
C LEU A 33 5.35 22.64 -8.82
N HIS A 34 5.10 22.79 -7.52
CA HIS A 34 4.54 24.01 -6.95
C HIS A 34 5.32 24.36 -5.69
N MET A 35 6.41 25.11 -5.85
CA MET A 35 7.34 25.44 -4.77
C MET A 35 6.72 26.47 -3.80
N SER A 36 5.89 26.01 -2.87
CA SER A 36 5.29 26.85 -1.83
C SER A 36 5.39 26.20 -0.45
N TRP A 37 5.37 27.01 0.61
CA TRP A 37 5.36 26.51 1.99
C TRP A 37 4.21 25.54 2.31
N PRO A 38 2.95 25.78 1.91
CA PRO A 38 1.88 24.83 2.22
C PRO A 38 2.07 23.48 1.51
N THR A 39 2.51 23.48 0.25
CA THR A 39 2.79 22.24 -0.48
C THR A 39 4.02 21.52 0.03
N PHE A 40 5.00 22.25 0.60
CA PHE A 40 6.13 21.65 1.32
C PHE A 40 5.64 20.82 2.50
N TRP A 41 4.82 21.40 3.39
CA TRP A 41 4.28 20.68 4.54
C TRP A 41 3.41 19.48 4.12
N LEU A 42 2.62 19.64 3.06
CA LEU A 42 1.81 18.54 2.50
C LEU A 42 2.70 17.42 1.95
N SER A 43 3.75 17.76 1.20
CA SER A 43 4.71 16.77 0.66
C SER A 43 5.41 16.01 1.77
N LEU A 44 5.79 16.70 2.84
CA LEU A 44 6.44 16.10 4.01
C LEU A 44 5.52 15.13 4.73
N ALA A 45 4.24 15.50 4.91
CA ALA A 45 3.24 14.62 5.50
C ALA A 45 3.02 13.35 4.67
N VAL A 46 2.93 13.48 3.34
CA VAL A 46 2.80 12.34 2.42
C VAL A 46 4.03 11.43 2.50
N LEU A 47 5.23 12.02 2.50
CA LEU A 47 6.48 11.26 2.59
C LEU A 47 6.58 10.50 3.93
N LEU A 48 6.29 11.17 5.05
CA LEU A 48 6.26 10.53 6.37
C LEU A 48 5.25 9.38 6.44
N LEU A 49 4.06 9.56 5.87
CA LEU A 49 3.05 8.50 5.82
C LEU A 49 3.57 7.25 5.09
N PHE A 50 4.22 7.42 3.93
CA PHE A 50 4.78 6.28 3.20
C PHE A 50 5.96 5.63 3.93
N VAL A 51 6.83 6.41 4.58
CA VAL A 51 7.94 5.86 5.39
C VAL A 51 7.41 5.03 6.56
N VAL A 52 6.36 5.51 7.24
CA VAL A 52 5.73 4.78 8.34
C VAL A 52 5.09 3.49 7.83
N LEU A 53 4.34 3.54 6.72
CA LEU A 53 3.75 2.34 6.11
C LEU A 53 4.80 1.30 5.69
N GLU A 54 5.92 1.77 5.11
CA GLU A 54 7.03 0.90 4.72
C GLU A 54 7.68 0.25 5.96
N ARG A 55 7.82 0.99 7.06
CA ARG A 55 8.35 0.45 8.32
C ARG A 55 7.46 -0.65 8.91
N PHE A 56 6.15 -0.58 8.70
CA PHE A 56 5.22 -1.65 9.08
C PHE A 56 5.14 -2.79 8.05
N GLY A 57 5.81 -2.68 6.89
CA GLY A 57 5.72 -3.68 5.82
C GLY A 57 4.35 -3.75 5.14
N ILE A 58 3.51 -2.73 5.32
CA ILE A 58 2.14 -2.70 4.79
C ILE A 58 2.18 -2.06 3.41
N THR A 59 1.66 -2.78 2.41
CA THR A 59 1.51 -2.22 1.07
C THR A 59 0.40 -1.17 1.03
N VAL A 60 0.52 -0.16 0.16
CA VAL A 60 -0.50 0.90 -0.01
C VAL A 60 -1.92 0.35 -0.22
N PRO A 61 -2.15 -0.70 -1.05
CA PRO A 61 -3.49 -1.27 -1.20
C PRO A 61 -4.00 -1.96 0.07
N ALA A 62 -3.11 -2.51 0.91
CA ALA A 62 -3.47 -3.06 2.21
C ALA A 62 -3.80 -1.94 3.21
N ALA A 63 -3.02 -0.86 3.25
CA ALA A 63 -3.29 0.31 4.08
C ALA A 63 -4.62 0.98 3.71
N LEU A 64 -4.92 1.13 2.41
CA LEU A 64 -6.21 1.64 1.93
C LEU A 64 -7.38 0.71 2.27
N ARG A 65 -7.18 -0.62 2.21
CA ARG A 65 -8.20 -1.58 2.65
C ARG A 65 -8.47 -1.47 4.14
N TRP A 66 -7.44 -1.37 4.95
CA TRP A 66 -7.55 -1.18 6.39
C TRP A 66 -8.25 0.14 6.71
N CYS A 67 -7.79 1.26 6.13
CA CYS A 67 -8.40 2.58 6.26
C CYS A 67 -9.89 2.53 5.88
N ARG A 68 -10.23 1.98 4.70
CA ARG A 68 -11.61 1.82 4.26
C ARG A 68 -12.44 0.98 5.24
N GLN A 69 -11.89 -0.11 5.76
CA GLN A 69 -12.58 -0.93 6.76
C GLN A 69 -12.79 -0.16 8.06
N SER A 70 -11.80 0.60 8.54
CA SER A 70 -11.90 1.39 9.77
C SER A 70 -12.96 2.49 9.68
N PHE A 71 -13.03 3.22 8.56
CA PHE A 71 -14.00 4.32 8.39
C PHE A 71 -15.41 3.85 8.00
N PHE A 72 -15.53 2.78 7.21
CA PHE A 72 -16.82 2.30 6.67
C PHE A 72 -17.28 0.97 7.29
N SER A 73 -16.70 0.58 8.44
CA SER A 73 -16.90 -0.73 9.07
C SER A 73 -18.37 -1.15 9.30
N PRO A 74 -19.35 -0.27 9.61
CA PRO A 74 -20.70 -0.74 9.92
C PRO A 74 -21.47 -1.32 8.72
N ILE A 75 -21.02 -1.09 7.48
CA ILE A 75 -21.86 -1.31 6.29
C ILE A 75 -21.82 -2.76 5.78
N ARG A 76 -20.88 -3.60 6.25
CA ARG A 76 -20.87 -5.03 5.90
C ARG A 76 -21.41 -5.87 7.04
N ARG A 77 -22.68 -6.29 6.93
CA ARG A 77 -23.15 -7.50 7.62
C ARG A 77 -22.26 -8.66 7.16
N HIS A 78 -21.50 -9.23 8.08
CA HIS A 78 -20.75 -10.45 7.83
C HIS A 78 -21.73 -11.63 7.93
N ASP A 79 -22.56 -11.84 6.91
CA ASP A 79 -23.36 -13.05 6.79
C ASP A 79 -22.43 -14.22 6.43
N SER A 80 -22.04 -14.95 7.46
CA SER A 80 -21.24 -16.18 7.39
C SER A 80 -22.04 -17.33 6.75
N HIS A 81 -22.20 -17.34 5.43
CA HIS A 81 -22.82 -18.47 4.69
C HIS A 81 -21.80 -19.48 4.13
N TYR A 82 -20.73 -19.80 4.88
CA TYR A 82 -19.70 -20.75 4.41
C TYR A 82 -19.92 -22.21 4.84
N THR A 83 -21.07 -22.55 5.42
CA THR A 83 -21.34 -23.91 5.93
C THR A 83 -21.86 -24.93 4.91
N LEU A 84 -21.94 -24.62 3.60
CA LEU A 84 -22.55 -25.54 2.63
C LEU A 84 -21.60 -25.94 1.49
N ARG A 85 -20.51 -26.66 1.80
CA ARG A 85 -19.89 -27.58 0.81
C ARG A 85 -19.02 -28.66 1.46
N ARG A 86 -19.65 -29.67 2.08
CA ARG A 86 -19.05 -31.01 2.20
C ARG A 86 -19.89 -32.03 1.43
N PRO A 87 -19.49 -32.42 0.21
CA PRO A 87 -19.98 -33.65 -0.39
C PRO A 87 -19.03 -34.82 -0.06
N GLY A 88 -19.61 -35.87 0.51
CA GLY A 88 -19.25 -37.27 0.24
C GLY A 88 -17.96 -37.84 0.83
N ARG A 89 -18.12 -38.69 1.85
CA ARG A 89 -17.64 -40.07 1.80
C ARG A 89 -18.82 -40.99 2.06
#